data_AF-A0AAC9X2X1-F1
#
_entry.id   AF-A0AAC9X2X1-F1
#
_cell.length_a   1.000
_cell.length_b   1.000
_cell.length_c   1.000
_cell.angle_alpha   90.00
_cell.angle_beta   90.00
_cell.angle_gamma   90.00
#
_symmetry.space_group_name_H-M   'P 1'
#
loop_
_entity.id
_entity.type
_entity.pdbx_description
1 polymer ?
#
loop_
_entity_poly.entity_id
_entity_poly.type
_entity_poly.pdbx_seq_one_letter_code
_entity_poly.pdbx_strand_id
1 'polypeptide(L)' 'MRRIGYARVSTIGQTLDMQIQTLNSFECHKVFREKASGADVERVELRRLIKTFVMEIQW' A
#
# COMPACT_ATOMS: atom_id res chain seq x y z
N MET A 1 -6.55 -4.78 -16.31
CA MET A 1 -5.71 -5.23 -15.17
C MET A 1 -6.02 -4.31 -13.99
N ARG A 2 -6.47 -4.84 -12.84
CA ARG A 2 -6.72 -4.03 -11.64
C ARG A 2 -5.38 -3.73 -10.96
N ARG A 3 -4.98 -2.45 -10.90
CA ARG A 3 -3.78 -2.01 -10.20
C ARG A 3 -4.12 -1.73 -8.74
N ILE A 4 -3.33 -2.29 -7.83
CA ILE A 4 -3.44 -2.05 -6.39
C ILE A 4 -2.15 -1.36 -5.95
N GLY A 5 -2.27 -0.24 -5.24
CA GLY A 5 -1.17 0.55 -4.74
C GLY A 5 -0.88 0.31 -3.25
N TYR A 6 0.36 0.51 -2.85
CA TYR A 6 0.80 0.46 -1.46
C TYR A 6 1.75 1.62 -1.16
N ALA A 7 1.46 2.39 -0.11
CA ALA A 7 2.25 3.54 0.34
C ALA A 7 2.70 3.34 1.79
N ARG A 8 3.95 3.69 2.10
CA ARG A 8 4.54 3.57 3.45
C ARG A 8 5.46 4.74 3.75
N VAL A 9 5.37 5.25 4.98
CA VAL A 9 6.32 6.23 5.53
C VAL A 9 6.80 5.78 6.92
N SER A 10 8.08 5.97 7.23
CA SER A 10 8.67 5.60 8.54
C SER A 10 8.90 6.78 9.47
N THR A 11 8.96 8.00 8.93
CA THR A 11 9.39 9.20 9.67
C THR A 11 8.36 10.31 9.54
N ILE A 12 8.25 11.15 10.58
CA ILE A 12 7.47 12.39 10.55
C ILE A 12 8.19 13.37 9.61
N GLY A 13 7.57 13.68 8.47
CA GLY A 13 8.15 14.54 7.42
C GLY A 13 8.04 13.94 6.01
N GLN A 14 7.93 12.62 5.90
CA GLN A 14 7.49 11.97 4.66
C GLN A 14 5.96 11.99 4.60
N THR A 15 5.38 12.57 3.56
CA THR A 15 3.92 12.62 3.41
C THR A 15 3.43 11.43 2.61
N LEU A 16 2.48 10.69 3.19
CA LEU A 16 1.74 9.66 2.47
C LEU A 16 1.02 10.27 1.25
N ASP A 17 0.65 11.55 1.31
CA ASP A 17 -0.08 12.23 0.26
C ASP A 17 0.66 12.25 -1.08
N MET A 18 1.97 12.50 -1.10
CA MET A 18 2.74 12.49 -2.36
C MET A 18 2.82 11.08 -2.97
N GLN A 19 2.99 10.05 -2.13
CA GLN A 19 2.98 8.66 -2.59
C GLN A 19 1.58 8.27 -3.11
N ILE A 20 0.52 8.67 -2.42
CA ILE A 20 -0.87 8.40 -2.83
C ILE A 20 -1.21 9.11 -4.14
N GLN A 21 -0.82 10.38 -4.31
CA GLN A 21 -1.03 11.10 -5.57
C GLN A 21 -0.34 10.41 -6.74
N THR A 22 0.89 9.93 -6.52
CA THR A 22 1.62 9.15 -7.52
C THR A 22 0.89 7.83 -7.84
N LEU A 23 0.42 7.09 -6.84
CA LEU A 23 -0.34 5.85 -7.07
C LEU A 23 -1.67 6.10 -7.79
N ASN A 24 -2.33 7.22 -7.49
CA ASN A 24 -3.55 7.63 -8.17
C ASN A 24 -3.31 8.02 -9.63
N SER A 25 -2.17 8.63 -9.97
CA SER A 25 -1.82 8.92 -11.36
C SER A 25 -1.52 7.65 -12.17
N PHE A 26 -1.11 6.58 -11.50
CA PHE A 26 -1.07 5.23 -12.07
C PHE A 26 -2.42 4.50 -12.02
N GLU A 27 -3.54 5.19 -11.80
CA GLU A 27 -4.90 4.64 -11.80
C GLU A 27 -5.05 3.38 -10.92
N CYS A 28 -4.35 3.33 -9.78
CA CYS A 28 -4.54 2.29 -8.78
C CYS A 28 -5.97 2.36 -8.23
N HIS A 29 -6.74 1.28 -8.38
CA HIS A 29 -8.13 1.19 -7.92
C HIS A 29 -8.27 1.16 -6.40
N LYS A 30 -7.25 0.63 -5.72
CA LYS A 30 -7.21 0.55 -4.26
C LYS A 30 -5.81 0.85 -3.80
N VAL A 31 -5.68 1.74 -2.82
CA VAL A 31 -4.39 2.14 -2.25
C VAL A 31 -4.40 1.82 -0.77
N PHE A 32 -3.48 0.96 -0.35
CA PHE A 32 -3.19 0.67 1.05
C PHE A 32 -2.12 1.64 1.55
N ARG A 33 -2.24 2.13 2.79
CA ARG A 33 -1.33 3.14 3.33
C ARG A 33 -1.07 2.95 4.81
N GLU A 34 0.19 2.95 5.21
CA GLU A 34 0.56 2.82 6.62
C GLU A 34 1.78 3.66 7.02
N LYS A 35 1.82 4.03 8.30
CA LYS A 35 3.00 4.60 8.92
C LYS A 35 3.67 3.52 9.74
N ALA A 36 4.73 2.94 9.20
CA ALA A 36 5.46 1.83 9.80
C ALA A 36 6.94 1.90 9.42
N SER A 37 7.80 1.44 10.33
CA SER A 37 9.24 1.31 10.05
C SER A 37 9.49 0.21 9.01
N GLY A 38 10.59 0.32 8.28
CA GLY A 38 11.07 -0.78 7.43
C GLY A 38 11.52 -2.01 8.23
N ALA A 39 11.79 -1.86 9.53
CA ALA A 39 12.06 -2.99 10.42
C ALA A 39 10.78 -3.56 11.06
N ASP A 40 9.64 -2.89 10.90
CA ASP A 40 8.38 -3.35 11.47
C ASP A 40 7.88 -4.58 10.71
N VAL A 41 7.72 -5.68 11.43
CA VAL A 41 7.17 -6.95 10.93
C VAL A 41 5.64 -6.95 10.99
N GLU A 42 5.05 -6.09 11.82
CA GLU A 42 3.62 -6.00 12.07
C GLU A 42 2.91 -5.02 11.11
N ARG A 43 3.26 -5.07 9.82
CA ARG A 43 2.66 -4.22 8.78
C ARG A 43 1.25 -4.68 8.41
N VAL A 44 0.25 -4.12 9.08
CA VAL A 44 -1.15 -4.52 8.95
C VAL A 44 -1.69 -4.26 7.54
N GLU A 45 -1.35 -3.13 6.92
CA GLU A 45 -1.88 -2.77 5.60
C GLU A 45 -1.19 -3.57 4.49
N LEU A 46 0.11 -3.82 4.60
CA LEU A 46 0.82 -4.74 3.72
C LEU A 46 0.22 -6.16 3.78
N ARG A 47 -0.08 -6.67 4.98
CA ARG A 47 -0.72 -7.98 5.13
C ARG A 47 -2.13 -8.00 4.51
N ARG A 48 -2.90 -6.92 4.62
CA ARG A 48 -4.20 -6.78 3.94
C ARG A 48 -4.07 -6.75 2.42
N LEU A 49 -3.05 -6.07 1.88
CA LEU A 49 -2.73 -6.06 0.46
C LEU A 49 -2.43 -7.49 -0.03
N ILE A 50 -1.52 -8.20 0.62
CA ILE A 50 -1.14 -9.57 0.26
C ILE A 50 -2.37 -10.48 0.31
N LYS A 51 -3.20 -10.40 1.35
CA LYS A 51 -4.44 -11.18 1.45
C LYS A 51 -5.41 -10.88 0.31
N THR A 52 -5.54 -9.61 -0.08
CA THR A 52 -6.39 -9.22 -1.23
C THR A 52 -5.90 -9.87 -2.51
N PHE A 53 -4.58 -9.88 -2.74
CA PHE A 53 -3.98 -10.52 -3.92
C PHE A 53 -4.14 -12.05 -3.91
N VAL A 54 -3.93 -12.69 -2.77
CA VAL A 54 -4.12 -14.16 -2.62
C VAL A 54 -5.57 -14.56 -2.88
N MET A 55 -6.56 -13.76 -2.47
CA MET A 55 -7.97 -14.00 -2.79
C MET A 55 -8.30 -13.80 -4.28
N GLU A 56 -7.59 -12.90 -4.98
CA GLU A 56 -7.74 -12.71 -6.43
C GLU A 56 -7.05 -13.82 -7.24
N ILE A 57 -6.03 -14.50 -6.71
CA ILE A 57 -5.44 -15.72 -7.31
C ILE A 57 -6.28 -16.96 -6.94
N GLN A 58 -7.57 -16.91 -7.29
CA GLN A 58 -8.42 -18.09 -7.36
C GLN A 58 -8.86 -18.21 -8.82
N TRP A 59 -8.09 -18.98 -9.59
CA TRP A 59 -8.51 -19.55 -10.87
C TRP A 59 -8.74 -21.04 -10.65
#